data_AF-A0A919EDB6-F1
#
_entry.id   AF-A0A919EDB6-F1
#
_cell.length_a   1.000
_cell.length_b   1.000
_cell.length_c   1.000
_cell.angle_alpha   90.00
_cell.angle_beta   90.00
_cell.angle_gamma   90.00
#
_symmetry.space_group_name_H-M   'P 1'
#
loop_
_entity.id
_entity.type
_entity.pdbx_description
1 polymer ?
#
loop_
_entity_poly.entity_id
_entity_poly.type
_entity_poly.pdbx_seq_one_letter_code
_entity_poly.pdbx_strand_id
1 'polypeptide(L)'
;MSEKSELMDAYDRLYSAAARMMWAQMGPHWRDEDEESEWPAAWRKAWQHLEQVLLDAEAALGAPQPGEASDPARHLISRRAPGGVDRPLTFDEAVRDWKQRLDADPGYLVERGKPYWDYYMEPGSCVVIPSAPYFGMIGIFPELFHRLAPGRPEVTIGPGAADLGAVAHEAADALRAPLGVTTPTPYPGGSPWISPVSRRVSELPDLPERFETLRRAAWHAAEPMPSPESLMGSLDFTVHLKTAVAAADIRQMLAGQPAPAWREEYEQIDPARHGVVGLVSGPGDEAVPVPFEEEAADWRELNAKGATPWTPKEYQRQYYPDRGEAENVVISATRALVFAEILDEFAARLTPGRHSGLIHYSAYELGQFLIWGIGRELRAHSGF
;
A
#
# COMPACT_ATOMS: atom_id res chain seq x y z
N MET A 1 15.13 7.21 31.96
CA MET A 1 15.20 7.66 30.55
C MET A 1 15.46 9.15 30.56
N SER A 2 15.97 9.74 29.47
CA SER A 2 16.16 11.20 29.41
C SER A 2 14.85 11.87 29.00
N GLU A 3 14.60 13.11 29.47
CA GLU A 3 13.41 13.90 29.09
C GLU A 3 13.22 14.01 27.56
N LYS A 4 14.34 14.07 26.83
CA LYS A 4 14.34 14.07 25.36
C LYS A 4 13.82 12.75 24.78
N SER A 5 14.21 11.60 25.34
CA SER A 5 13.73 10.29 24.91
C SER A 5 12.22 10.16 25.14
N GLU A 6 11.74 10.60 26.31
CA GLU A 6 10.31 10.55 26.65
C GLU A 6 9.48 11.43 25.72
N LEU A 7 9.98 12.61 25.34
CA LEU A 7 9.34 13.47 24.35
C LEU A 7 9.30 12.85 22.95
N MET A 8 10.39 12.21 22.52
CA MET A 8 10.45 11.51 21.22
C MET A 8 9.44 10.36 21.18
N ASP A 9 9.36 9.56 22.24
CA ASP A 9 8.42 8.44 22.33
C ASP A 9 6.97 8.94 22.39
N ALA A 10 6.69 10.03 23.11
CA ALA A 10 5.38 10.67 23.12
C ALA A 10 4.97 11.22 21.74
N TYR A 11 5.93 11.83 21.02
CA TYR A 11 5.71 12.32 19.66
C TYR A 11 5.39 11.17 18.70
N ASP A 12 6.23 10.14 18.64
CA ASP A 12 6.06 8.98 17.76
C ASP A 12 4.72 8.28 18.02
N ARG A 13 4.34 8.15 19.30
CA ARG A 13 3.07 7.53 19.70
C ARG A 13 1.85 8.34 19.24
N LEU A 14 1.87 9.66 19.40
CA LEU A 14 0.79 10.52 18.92
C LEU A 14 0.75 10.60 17.39
N TYR A 15 1.91 10.64 16.74
CA TYR A 15 2.04 10.62 15.28
C TYR A 15 1.41 9.35 14.72
N SER A 16 1.77 8.18 15.28
CA SER A 16 1.20 6.88 14.92
C SER A 16 -0.33 6.87 15.05
N ALA A 17 -0.86 7.35 16.18
CA ALA A 17 -2.31 7.41 16.41
C ALA A 17 -3.03 8.32 15.41
N ALA A 18 -2.48 9.52 15.17
CA ALA A 18 -3.02 10.50 14.25
C ALA A 18 -3.02 10.00 12.79
N ALA A 19 -1.89 9.44 12.34
CA ALA A 19 -1.76 8.86 11.00
C ALA A 19 -2.69 7.66 10.82
N ARG A 20 -2.83 6.78 11.84
CA ARG A 20 -3.80 5.68 11.83
C ARG A 20 -5.23 6.17 11.68
N MET A 21 -5.63 7.23 12.39
CA MET A 21 -6.98 7.79 12.28
C MET A 21 -7.28 8.26 10.85
N MET A 22 -6.34 8.98 10.24
CA MET A 22 -6.45 9.43 8.85
C MET A 22 -6.54 8.26 7.87
N TRP A 23 -5.67 7.27 8.02
CA TRP A 23 -5.64 6.07 7.18
C TRP A 23 -6.91 5.20 7.33
N ALA A 24 -7.43 5.06 8.55
CA ALA A 24 -8.61 4.24 8.85
C ALA A 24 -9.91 4.74 8.19
N GLN A 25 -9.93 5.98 7.72
CA GLN A 25 -11.04 6.53 6.95
C GLN A 25 -11.09 5.98 5.52
N MET A 26 -10.06 5.25 5.07
CA MET A 26 -9.95 4.58 3.76
C MET A 26 -9.93 5.49 2.53
N GLY A 27 -10.58 6.65 2.56
CA GLY A 27 -10.64 7.62 1.47
C GLY A 27 -10.45 9.06 1.97
N PRO A 28 -9.87 9.97 1.16
CA PRO A 28 -9.52 11.32 1.55
C PRO A 28 -10.69 12.30 1.47
N HIS A 29 -11.86 11.97 2.03
CA HIS A 29 -13.08 12.80 1.96
C HIS A 29 -12.88 14.23 2.50
N TRP A 30 -11.90 14.43 3.37
CA TRP A 30 -11.54 15.76 3.87
C TRP A 30 -10.90 16.66 2.81
N ARG A 31 -10.45 16.11 1.69
CA ARG A 31 -9.87 16.86 0.56
C ARG A 31 -10.89 17.25 -0.50
N ASP A 32 -12.11 16.72 -0.42
CA ASP A 32 -13.17 17.09 -1.36
C ASP A 32 -13.44 18.60 -1.23
N GLU A 33 -13.45 19.32 -2.35
CA GLU A 33 -13.75 20.76 -2.40
C GLU A 33 -15.24 21.04 -2.63
N ASP A 34 -16.02 20.00 -2.94
CA ASP A 34 -17.43 20.11 -3.29
C ASP A 34 -18.27 20.62 -2.12
N GLU A 35 -19.19 21.54 -2.43
CA GLU A 35 -20.18 22.07 -1.47
C GLU A 35 -21.19 20.98 -1.05
N GLU A 36 -21.33 19.92 -1.86
CA GLU A 36 -22.19 18.76 -1.61
C GLU A 36 -21.51 17.66 -0.76
N SER A 37 -20.28 17.88 -0.28
CA SER A 37 -19.59 16.92 0.59
C SER A 37 -20.42 16.63 1.85
N GLU A 38 -20.58 15.35 2.16
CA GLU A 38 -21.25 14.88 3.38
C GLU A 38 -20.49 15.31 4.65
N TRP A 39 -19.22 15.68 4.52
CA TRP A 39 -18.38 16.13 5.64
C TRP A 39 -18.53 17.64 5.91
N PRO A 40 -18.87 18.04 7.15
CA PRO A 40 -18.91 19.44 7.54
C PRO A 40 -17.59 20.17 7.23
N ALA A 41 -17.67 21.40 6.71
CA ALA A 41 -16.49 22.17 6.34
C ALA A 41 -15.47 22.36 7.48
N ALA A 42 -15.95 22.45 8.73
CA ALA A 42 -15.08 22.52 9.90
C ALA A 42 -14.27 21.23 10.10
N TRP A 43 -14.87 20.06 9.85
CA TRP A 43 -14.19 18.76 9.96
C TRP A 43 -13.13 18.62 8.88
N ARG A 44 -13.49 18.95 7.63
CA ARG A 44 -12.55 18.95 6.49
C ARG A 44 -11.32 19.79 6.80
N LYS A 45 -11.51 21.04 7.27
CA LYS A 45 -10.40 21.94 7.65
C LYS A 45 -9.52 21.38 8.76
N ALA A 46 -10.12 20.77 9.79
CA ALA A 46 -9.35 20.19 10.90
C ALA A 46 -8.49 19.00 10.43
N TRP A 47 -9.05 18.14 9.59
CA TRP A 47 -8.35 16.99 9.00
C TRP A 47 -7.27 17.41 8.00
N GLN A 48 -7.54 18.39 7.13
CA GLN A 48 -6.54 19.01 6.25
C GLN A 48 -5.39 19.63 7.05
N HIS A 49 -5.69 20.27 8.18
CA HIS A 49 -4.64 20.81 9.04
C HIS A 49 -3.80 19.70 9.69
N LEU A 50 -4.42 18.62 10.16
CA LEU A 50 -3.70 17.46 10.69
C LEU A 50 -2.81 16.82 9.62
N GLU A 51 -3.35 16.59 8.42
CA GLU A 51 -2.61 16.12 7.25
C GLU A 51 -1.36 16.98 6.99
N GLN A 52 -1.52 18.30 6.93
CA GLN A 52 -0.41 19.21 6.71
C GLN A 52 0.66 19.08 7.81
N VAL A 53 0.27 18.97 9.07
CA VAL A 53 1.22 18.80 10.20
C VAL A 53 1.99 17.49 10.09
N LEU A 54 1.35 16.39 9.65
CA LEU A 54 2.00 15.10 9.43
C LEU A 54 2.99 15.14 8.25
N LEU A 55 2.63 15.83 7.16
CA LEU A 55 3.50 16.02 5.99
C LEU A 55 4.68 16.97 6.30
N ASP A 56 4.45 18.04 7.07
CA ASP A 56 5.47 19.00 7.47
C ASP A 56 6.53 18.38 8.39
N ALA A 57 6.16 17.35 9.17
CA ALA A 57 7.10 16.55 9.93
C ALA A 57 8.07 15.81 9.02
N GLU A 58 7.56 15.16 7.96
CA GLU A 58 8.38 14.43 7.01
C GLU A 58 9.26 15.37 6.17
N ALA A 59 8.70 16.48 5.68
CA ALA A 59 9.45 17.48 4.93
C ALA A 59 10.64 18.04 5.74
N ALA A 60 10.48 18.19 7.06
CA ALA A 60 11.54 18.66 7.96
C ALA A 60 12.70 17.67 8.12
N LEU A 61 12.52 16.39 7.77
CA LEU A 61 13.61 15.40 7.72
C LEU A 61 14.51 15.60 6.49
N GLY A 62 14.10 16.43 5.53
CA GLY A 62 14.86 16.75 4.33
C GLY A 62 14.60 15.79 3.18
N ALA A 63 14.79 16.29 1.96
CA ALA A 63 14.63 15.52 0.73
C ALA A 63 15.75 14.47 0.57
N PRO A 64 15.46 13.32 -0.08
CA PRO A 64 16.46 12.29 -0.31
C PRO A 64 17.64 12.79 -1.13
N GLN A 65 18.86 12.45 -0.72
CA GLN A 65 20.10 12.88 -1.37
C GLN A 65 20.72 11.78 -2.25
N PRO A 66 21.51 12.14 -3.28
CA PRO A 66 22.32 11.17 -4.02
C PRO A 66 23.25 10.36 -3.09
N GLY A 67 23.30 9.05 -3.29
CA GLY A 67 24.07 8.08 -2.50
C GLY A 67 23.41 7.67 -1.18
N GLU A 68 22.30 8.28 -0.77
CA GLU A 68 21.59 7.92 0.47
C GLU A 68 20.91 6.55 0.34
N ALA A 69 20.92 5.75 1.40
CA ALA A 69 20.19 4.49 1.42
C ALA A 69 18.66 4.73 1.49
N SER A 70 17.89 3.90 0.79
CA SER A 70 16.43 3.88 0.88
C SER A 70 16.00 3.38 2.26
N ASP A 71 15.48 4.30 3.08
CA ASP A 71 14.72 3.99 4.29
C ASP A 71 13.37 3.30 3.97
N PRO A 72 13.14 2.05 4.44
CA PRO A 72 11.89 1.33 4.22
C PRO A 72 10.63 1.99 4.76
N ALA A 73 10.75 2.92 5.72
CA ALA A 73 9.61 3.58 6.35
C ALA A 73 9.02 4.75 5.53
N ARG A 74 9.78 5.29 4.56
CA ARG A 74 9.39 6.49 3.78
C ARG A 74 9.73 6.43 2.28
N HIS A 75 10.35 5.34 1.82
CA HIS A 75 10.72 5.17 0.42
C HIS A 75 10.20 3.86 -0.16
N LEU A 76 10.04 3.85 -1.47
CA LEU A 76 10.00 2.63 -2.25
C LEU A 76 11.40 1.99 -2.22
N ILE A 77 11.49 0.69 -1.94
CA ILE A 77 12.76 0.00 -1.72
C ILE A 77 13.11 -0.98 -2.83
N SER A 78 12.17 -1.33 -3.70
CA SER A 78 12.39 -2.12 -4.91
C SER A 78 13.08 -1.33 -6.03
N ARG A 79 13.19 0.00 -5.95
CA ARG A 79 13.84 0.81 -6.97
C ARG A 79 14.48 2.08 -6.44
N ARG A 80 15.36 2.66 -7.26
CA ARG A 80 15.97 3.97 -7.07
C ARG A 80 15.33 4.99 -7.99
N ALA A 81 15.64 6.27 -7.79
CA ALA A 81 15.08 7.33 -8.63
C ALA A 81 15.39 7.11 -10.14
N PRO A 82 14.45 7.48 -11.03
CA PRO A 82 14.62 7.31 -12.47
C PRO A 82 15.75 8.20 -13.01
N GLY A 83 16.19 7.92 -14.24
CA GLY A 83 17.21 8.72 -14.93
C GLY A 83 18.65 8.47 -14.50
N GLY A 84 18.93 7.32 -13.87
CA GLY A 84 20.29 6.94 -13.44
C GLY A 84 20.78 7.70 -12.21
N VAL A 85 19.89 8.38 -11.49
CA VAL A 85 20.23 9.07 -10.24
C VAL A 85 20.13 8.07 -9.10
N ASP A 86 21.28 7.70 -8.53
CA ASP A 86 21.33 6.84 -7.36
C ASP A 86 20.90 7.59 -6.10
N ARG A 87 19.59 7.76 -5.90
CA ARG A 87 18.99 8.29 -4.67
C ARG A 87 17.72 7.53 -4.30
N PRO A 88 17.28 7.59 -3.04
CA PRO A 88 15.99 7.04 -2.65
C PRO A 88 14.85 7.70 -3.41
N LEU A 89 13.82 6.92 -3.67
CA LEU A 89 12.60 7.36 -4.32
C LEU A 89 11.49 7.40 -3.26
N THR A 90 10.86 8.56 -3.07
CA THR A 90 9.74 8.67 -2.12
C THR A 90 8.48 7.99 -2.65
N PHE A 91 7.55 7.67 -1.76
CA PHE A 91 6.25 7.09 -2.16
C PHE A 91 5.49 7.96 -3.15
N ASP A 92 5.42 9.27 -2.89
CA ASP A 92 4.73 10.22 -3.79
C ASP A 92 5.39 10.31 -5.18
N GLU A 93 6.72 10.30 -5.24
CA GLU A 93 7.43 10.26 -6.51
C GLU A 93 7.14 8.97 -7.28
N ALA A 94 7.08 7.83 -6.58
CA ALA A 94 6.73 6.56 -7.19
C ALA A 94 5.31 6.55 -7.75
N VAL A 95 4.33 6.98 -6.96
CA VAL A 95 2.92 7.06 -7.38
C VAL A 95 2.75 8.01 -8.56
N ARG A 96 3.41 9.18 -8.54
CA ARG A 96 3.33 10.15 -9.65
C ARG A 96 3.89 9.56 -10.95
N ASP A 97 5.04 8.89 -10.87
CA ASP A 97 5.66 8.22 -12.01
C ASP A 97 4.77 7.08 -12.55
N TRP A 98 4.19 6.26 -11.67
CA TRP A 98 3.24 5.22 -12.10
C TRP A 98 1.98 5.81 -12.75
N LYS A 99 1.35 6.80 -12.12
CA LYS A 99 0.17 7.48 -12.68
C LYS A 99 0.48 8.09 -14.05
N GLN A 100 1.59 8.80 -14.19
CA GLN A 100 2.00 9.39 -15.47
C GLN A 100 2.15 8.33 -16.58
N ARG A 101 2.74 7.17 -16.26
CA ARG A 101 2.86 6.07 -17.22
C ARG A 101 1.51 5.47 -17.59
N LEU A 102 0.64 5.25 -16.61
CA LEU A 102 -0.71 4.71 -16.83
C LEU A 102 -1.61 5.69 -17.64
N ASP A 103 -1.51 6.99 -17.39
CA ASP A 103 -2.25 8.03 -18.12
C ASP A 103 -1.76 8.14 -19.58
N ALA A 104 -0.48 7.87 -19.82
CA ALA A 104 0.12 7.86 -21.16
C ALA A 104 -0.02 6.51 -21.89
N ASP A 105 -0.70 5.53 -21.28
CA ASP A 105 -0.82 4.18 -21.82
C ASP A 105 -1.70 4.19 -23.10
N PRO A 106 -1.16 3.80 -24.27
CA PRO A 106 -1.94 3.77 -25.51
C PRO A 106 -3.05 2.71 -25.50
N GLY A 107 -3.07 1.82 -24.49
CA GLY A 107 -3.95 0.67 -24.44
C GLY A 107 -3.42 -0.46 -25.33
N TYR A 108 -4.23 -1.50 -25.48
CA TYR A 108 -3.83 -2.73 -26.18
C TYR A 108 -4.82 -3.19 -27.26
N LEU A 109 -5.97 -2.52 -27.35
CA LEU A 109 -7.02 -2.86 -28.29
C LEU A 109 -6.96 -1.94 -29.51
N VAL A 110 -6.95 -2.54 -30.69
CA VAL A 110 -7.04 -1.84 -31.96
C VAL A 110 -8.21 -2.36 -32.78
N GLU A 111 -8.94 -1.44 -33.43
CA GLU A 111 -10.01 -1.81 -34.36
C GLU A 111 -9.42 -2.40 -35.65
N ARG A 112 -9.94 -3.55 -36.08
CA ARG A 112 -9.55 -4.17 -37.36
C ARG A 112 -10.75 -4.74 -38.07
N GLY A 113 -10.76 -4.63 -39.41
CA GLY A 113 -11.82 -5.15 -40.28
C GLY A 113 -11.60 -6.56 -40.83
N LYS A 114 -10.59 -7.30 -40.36
CA LYS A 114 -10.29 -8.68 -40.80
C LYS A 114 -10.02 -9.58 -39.59
N PRO A 115 -10.63 -10.78 -39.51
CA PRO A 115 -11.64 -11.36 -40.42
C PRO A 115 -13.03 -10.69 -40.41
N TYR A 116 -13.36 -9.90 -39.39
CA TYR A 116 -14.56 -9.05 -39.28
C TYR A 116 -14.22 -7.83 -38.42
N TRP A 117 -15.04 -6.77 -38.49
CA TRP A 117 -14.89 -5.58 -37.66
C TRP A 117 -15.03 -5.93 -36.18
N ASP A 118 -13.92 -5.85 -35.45
CA ASP A 118 -13.86 -6.06 -34.00
C ASP A 118 -12.63 -5.38 -33.40
N TYR A 119 -12.50 -5.44 -32.07
CA TYR A 119 -11.31 -5.07 -31.33
C TYR A 119 -10.37 -6.27 -31.17
N TYR A 120 -9.11 -6.05 -31.52
CA TYR A 120 -8.05 -7.04 -31.45
C TYR A 120 -6.97 -6.56 -30.49
N MET A 121 -6.46 -7.51 -29.71
CA MET A 121 -5.22 -7.37 -28.96
C MET A 121 -4.06 -7.27 -29.94
N GLU A 122 -3.32 -6.17 -29.87
CA GLU A 122 -2.11 -5.97 -30.66
C GLU A 122 -0.92 -6.76 -30.07
N PRO A 123 -0.13 -7.47 -30.91
CA PRO A 123 1.06 -8.18 -30.45
C PRO A 123 2.03 -7.30 -29.68
N GLY A 124 2.41 -7.72 -28.47
CA GLY A 124 3.34 -6.99 -27.61
C GLY A 124 2.74 -5.80 -26.84
N SER A 125 1.47 -5.44 -27.10
CA SER A 125 0.80 -4.32 -26.41
C SER A 125 0.03 -4.75 -25.15
N CYS A 126 -0.13 -6.05 -24.92
CA CYS A 126 -0.74 -6.60 -23.70
C CYS A 126 0.00 -7.82 -23.14
N VAL A 127 -0.35 -8.15 -21.90
CA VAL A 127 -0.06 -9.43 -21.26
C VAL A 127 -1.39 -10.12 -20.93
N VAL A 128 -1.50 -11.37 -21.35
CA VAL A 128 -2.58 -12.29 -21.03
C VAL A 128 -2.14 -13.14 -19.84
N ILE A 129 -2.92 -13.11 -18.77
CA ILE A 129 -2.61 -13.75 -17.49
C ILE A 129 -3.75 -14.73 -17.19
N PRO A 130 -3.49 -16.02 -16.97
CA PRO A 130 -4.54 -16.93 -16.54
C PRO A 130 -5.14 -16.51 -15.20
N SER A 131 -6.44 -16.74 -15.02
CA SER A 131 -7.19 -16.21 -13.87
C SER A 131 -6.63 -16.68 -12.52
N ALA A 132 -6.30 -17.96 -12.38
CA ALA A 132 -5.77 -18.53 -11.13
C ALA A 132 -4.50 -17.82 -10.60
N PRO A 133 -3.40 -17.70 -11.36
CA PRO A 133 -2.23 -16.94 -10.91
C PRO A 133 -2.54 -15.45 -10.75
N TYR A 134 -3.42 -14.88 -11.58
CA TYR A 134 -3.83 -13.47 -11.44
C TYR A 134 -4.47 -13.18 -10.07
N PHE A 135 -5.35 -14.06 -9.58
CA PHE A 135 -5.98 -13.93 -8.27
C PHE A 135 -4.96 -13.90 -7.12
N GLY A 136 -3.91 -14.73 -7.19
CA GLY A 136 -2.81 -14.67 -6.23
C GLY A 136 -2.11 -13.31 -6.29
N MET A 137 -1.69 -12.88 -7.48
CA MET A 137 -0.95 -11.64 -7.68
C MET A 137 -1.70 -10.40 -7.16
N ILE A 138 -3.01 -10.28 -7.40
CA ILE A 138 -3.79 -9.11 -6.95
C ILE A 138 -4.02 -9.08 -5.42
N GLY A 139 -3.79 -10.20 -4.74
CA GLY A 139 -3.84 -10.30 -3.28
C GLY A 139 -2.83 -9.39 -2.58
N ILE A 140 -1.75 -8.98 -3.26
CA ILE A 140 -0.73 -8.10 -2.67
C ILE A 140 -1.23 -6.68 -2.41
N PHE A 141 -2.25 -6.20 -3.13
CA PHE A 141 -2.71 -4.82 -3.01
C PHE A 141 -3.23 -4.51 -1.60
N PRO A 142 -4.21 -5.27 -1.07
CA PRO A 142 -4.63 -5.08 0.32
C PRO A 142 -3.50 -5.33 1.30
N GLU A 143 -2.60 -6.29 1.04
CA GLU A 143 -1.46 -6.59 1.90
C GLU A 143 -0.47 -5.42 2.01
N LEU A 144 0.00 -4.89 0.89
CA LEU A 144 0.88 -3.71 0.85
C LEU A 144 0.20 -2.46 1.44
N PHE A 145 -1.10 -2.26 1.16
CA PHE A 145 -1.87 -1.15 1.73
C PHE A 145 -1.84 -1.15 3.27
N HIS A 146 -1.99 -2.33 3.87
CA HIS A 146 -1.94 -2.46 5.33
C HIS A 146 -0.50 -2.45 5.86
N ARG A 147 0.47 -3.10 5.19
CA ARG A 147 1.90 -3.07 5.56
C ARG A 147 2.48 -1.68 5.56
N LEU A 148 2.02 -0.83 4.66
CA LEU A 148 2.46 0.56 4.51
C LEU A 148 1.43 1.56 5.01
N ALA A 149 0.53 1.13 5.89
CA ALA A 149 -0.39 2.04 6.53
C ALA A 149 0.38 3.11 7.32
N PRO A 150 0.13 4.41 7.08
CA PRO A 150 0.70 5.50 7.86
C PRO A 150 0.55 5.31 9.37
N GLY A 151 1.65 5.53 10.10
CA GLY A 151 1.67 5.38 11.55
C GLY A 151 1.80 3.94 12.03
N ARG A 152 1.88 2.95 11.14
CA ARG A 152 2.12 1.56 11.52
C ARG A 152 3.49 1.44 12.23
N PRO A 153 3.56 0.75 13.39
CA PRO A 153 4.80 0.55 14.13
C PRO A 153 5.87 -0.20 13.35
N GLU A 154 7.09 -0.14 13.89
CA GLU A 154 8.22 -0.88 13.33
C GLU A 154 8.01 -2.39 13.35
N VAL A 155 8.57 -3.07 12.36
CA VAL A 155 8.55 -4.53 12.26
C VAL A 155 9.84 -5.02 11.63
N THR A 156 10.31 -6.18 12.07
CA THR A 156 11.40 -6.91 11.41
C THR A 156 10.86 -8.19 10.85
N ILE A 157 10.96 -8.38 9.54
CA ILE A 157 10.39 -9.54 8.86
C ILE A 157 11.14 -10.82 9.25
N GLY A 158 10.38 -11.85 9.64
CA GLY A 158 10.89 -13.14 10.05
C GLY A 158 11.37 -14.01 8.88
N PRO A 159 12.09 -15.11 9.17
CA PRO A 159 12.63 -16.01 8.15
C PRO A 159 11.56 -16.71 7.30
N GLY A 160 10.34 -16.90 7.82
CA GLY A 160 9.23 -17.54 7.11
C GLY A 160 8.78 -16.82 5.84
N ALA A 161 9.10 -15.53 5.71
CA ALA A 161 8.72 -14.72 4.56
C ALA A 161 9.56 -14.97 3.29
N ALA A 162 10.68 -15.70 3.39
CA ALA A 162 11.62 -15.89 2.29
C ALA A 162 10.93 -16.42 1.02
N ASP A 163 10.12 -17.46 1.21
CA ASP A 163 9.43 -18.14 0.12
C ASP A 163 8.38 -17.24 -0.52
N LEU A 164 7.54 -16.57 0.27
CA LEU A 164 6.52 -15.67 -0.27
C LEU A 164 7.16 -14.51 -1.06
N GLY A 165 8.24 -13.93 -0.54
CA GLY A 165 9.00 -12.91 -1.25
C GLY A 165 9.56 -13.41 -2.59
N ALA A 166 10.06 -14.65 -2.64
CA ALA A 166 10.58 -15.25 -3.86
C ALA A 166 9.48 -15.48 -4.90
N VAL A 167 8.33 -16.03 -4.50
CA VAL A 167 7.21 -16.26 -5.42
C VAL A 167 6.60 -14.95 -5.93
N ALA A 168 6.55 -13.91 -5.10
CA ALA A 168 6.14 -12.58 -5.55
C ALA A 168 7.09 -11.98 -6.60
N HIS A 169 8.40 -12.15 -6.43
CA HIS A 169 9.39 -11.73 -7.42
C HIS A 169 9.30 -12.54 -8.71
N GLU A 170 9.14 -13.87 -8.62
CA GLU A 170 8.89 -14.74 -9.78
C GLU A 170 7.63 -14.32 -10.56
N ALA A 171 6.57 -13.92 -9.85
CA ALA A 171 5.36 -13.40 -10.47
C ALA A 171 5.62 -12.07 -11.20
N ALA A 172 6.44 -11.18 -10.63
CA ALA A 172 6.84 -9.94 -11.30
C ALA A 172 7.62 -10.22 -12.60
N ASP A 173 8.56 -11.16 -12.57
CA ASP A 173 9.32 -11.59 -13.74
C ASP A 173 8.42 -12.25 -14.79
N ALA A 174 7.45 -13.05 -14.36
CA ALA A 174 6.47 -13.68 -15.24
C ALA A 174 5.62 -12.64 -15.99
N LEU A 175 5.33 -11.47 -15.40
CA LEU A 175 4.65 -10.37 -16.09
C LEU A 175 5.54 -9.65 -17.11
N ARG A 176 6.85 -9.56 -16.84
CA ARG A 176 7.82 -8.89 -17.73
C ARG A 176 8.25 -9.75 -18.91
N ALA A 177 8.41 -11.05 -18.69
CA ALA A 177 8.99 -11.98 -19.64
C ALA A 177 8.33 -11.94 -21.04
N PRO A 178 6.98 -11.89 -21.17
CA PRO A 178 6.32 -11.81 -22.47
C PRO A 178 6.65 -10.54 -23.26
N LEU A 179 6.97 -9.45 -22.56
CA LEU A 179 7.29 -8.15 -23.14
C LEU A 179 8.78 -8.02 -23.51
N GLY A 180 9.59 -9.06 -23.25
CA GLY A 180 11.04 -9.02 -23.48
C GLY A 180 11.79 -8.03 -22.59
N VAL A 181 11.17 -7.57 -21.50
CA VAL A 181 11.74 -6.58 -20.58
C VAL A 181 12.60 -7.31 -19.55
N THR A 182 13.89 -6.98 -19.52
CA THR A 182 14.88 -7.49 -18.56
C THR A 182 15.32 -6.35 -17.65
N THR A 183 14.41 -5.80 -16.84
CA THR A 183 14.78 -4.80 -15.85
C THR A 183 15.34 -5.54 -14.63
N PRO A 184 16.54 -5.19 -14.12
CA PRO A 184 17.04 -5.78 -12.88
C PRO A 184 16.15 -5.32 -11.73
N THR A 185 15.33 -6.23 -11.24
CA THR A 185 14.58 -6.03 -10.01
C THR A 185 15.41 -6.52 -8.85
N PRO A 186 15.71 -5.65 -7.86
CA PRO A 186 16.57 -6.03 -6.77
C PRO A 186 15.84 -6.99 -5.83
N TYR A 187 16.02 -8.27 -6.09
CA TYR A 187 15.72 -9.39 -5.20
C TYR A 187 16.68 -10.56 -5.53
N PRO A 188 17.19 -11.34 -4.56
CA PRO A 188 17.02 -11.15 -3.12
C PRO A 188 17.83 -9.96 -2.58
N GLY A 189 17.41 -9.47 -1.41
CA GLY A 189 18.03 -8.35 -0.70
C GLY A 189 19.46 -8.64 -0.23
N GLY A 190 20.43 -8.32 -1.08
CA GLY A 190 21.79 -7.91 -0.70
C GLY A 190 22.07 -6.45 -1.05
N SER A 191 21.05 -5.73 -1.54
CA SER A 191 21.17 -4.38 -2.06
C SER A 191 21.72 -3.43 -1.01
N PRO A 192 22.97 -2.96 -1.14
CA PRO A 192 23.64 -2.15 -0.11
C PRO A 192 22.98 -0.78 0.06
N TRP A 193 22.07 -0.41 -0.85
CA TRP A 193 21.35 0.85 -0.82
C TRP A 193 20.07 0.81 0.01
N ILE A 194 19.68 -0.30 0.65
CA ILE A 194 18.50 -0.30 1.54
C ILE A 194 18.98 -0.16 2.98
N SER A 195 18.45 0.84 3.68
CA SER A 195 18.88 1.14 5.04
C SER A 195 18.45 0.03 6.00
N PRO A 196 19.36 -0.49 6.85
CA PRO A 196 19.00 -1.45 7.90
C PRO A 196 18.31 -0.78 9.10
N VAL A 197 18.39 0.55 9.20
CA VAL A 197 17.79 1.35 10.26
C VAL A 197 16.93 2.43 9.62
N SER A 198 15.68 2.52 10.06
CA SER A 198 14.78 3.59 9.65
C SER A 198 14.96 4.82 10.54
N ARG A 199 14.84 5.99 9.93
CA ARG A 199 14.86 7.26 10.63
C ARG A 199 13.56 7.41 11.44
N ARG A 200 13.63 7.84 12.70
CA ARG A 200 12.42 8.08 13.50
C ARG A 200 11.71 9.36 13.04
N VAL A 201 10.38 9.36 13.11
CA VAL A 201 9.58 10.56 12.84
C VAL A 201 9.83 11.67 13.87
N SER A 202 10.31 11.35 15.07
CA SER A 202 10.68 12.32 16.12
C SER A 202 12.10 12.90 15.99
N GLU A 203 12.91 12.50 15.00
CA GLU A 203 14.25 13.08 14.75
C GLU A 203 14.16 14.44 14.01
N LEU A 204 13.38 15.34 14.60
CA LEU A 204 13.02 16.64 14.06
C LEU A 204 13.72 17.79 14.79
N PRO A 205 14.04 18.88 14.08
CA PRO A 205 14.33 20.15 14.74
C PRO A 205 13.08 20.68 15.46
N ASP A 206 13.27 21.39 16.58
CA ASP A 206 12.20 22.04 17.34
C ASP A 206 11.07 21.07 17.76
N LEU A 207 11.48 19.87 18.22
CA LEU A 207 10.57 18.79 18.59
C LEU A 207 9.48 19.22 19.61
N PRO A 208 9.76 20.02 20.67
CA PRO A 208 8.72 20.46 21.60
C PRO A 208 7.59 21.26 20.91
N GLU A 209 7.94 22.22 20.05
CA GLU A 209 7.00 23.06 19.32
C GLU A 209 6.19 22.23 18.30
N ARG A 210 6.85 21.29 17.64
CA ARG A 210 6.20 20.36 16.69
C ARG A 210 5.27 19.39 17.40
N PHE A 211 5.65 18.92 18.59
CA PHE A 211 4.79 18.06 19.41
C PHE A 211 3.52 18.80 19.82
N GLU A 212 3.63 20.04 20.30
CA GLU A 212 2.45 20.85 20.64
C GLU A 212 1.56 21.18 19.43
N THR A 213 2.18 21.35 18.25
CA THR A 213 1.43 21.54 17.00
C THR A 213 0.66 20.28 16.60
N LEU A 214 1.31 19.11 16.63
CA LEU A 214 0.66 17.82 16.41
C LEU A 214 -0.46 17.56 17.43
N ARG A 215 -0.22 17.86 18.71
CA ARG A 215 -1.19 17.72 19.80
C ARG A 215 -2.48 18.48 19.55
N ARG A 216 -2.36 19.76 19.15
CA ARG A 216 -3.52 20.61 18.83
C ARG A 216 -4.24 20.14 17.57
N ALA A 217 -3.50 19.84 16.50
CA ALA A 217 -4.10 19.39 15.26
C ALA A 217 -4.84 18.05 15.43
N ALA A 218 -4.23 17.09 16.13
CA ALA A 218 -4.84 15.80 16.43
C ALA A 218 -6.10 15.94 17.30
N TRP A 219 -6.07 16.82 18.32
CA TRP A 219 -7.26 17.11 19.13
C TRP A 219 -8.39 17.67 18.24
N HIS A 220 -8.12 18.71 17.46
CA HIS A 220 -9.16 19.36 16.65
C HIS A 220 -9.75 18.45 15.56
N ALA A 221 -8.95 17.52 15.02
CA ALA A 221 -9.44 16.55 14.05
C ALA A 221 -10.25 15.42 14.71
N ALA A 222 -9.85 14.96 15.91
CA ALA A 222 -10.49 13.85 16.61
C ALA A 222 -11.72 14.27 17.43
N GLU A 223 -11.74 15.46 18.02
CA GLU A 223 -12.83 16.00 18.85
C GLU A 223 -14.21 15.91 18.18
N PRO A 224 -14.42 16.37 16.93
CA PRO A 224 -15.74 16.34 16.31
C PRO A 224 -16.20 14.94 15.86
N MET A 225 -15.31 13.95 15.84
CA MET A 225 -15.65 12.61 15.34
C MET A 225 -16.66 11.93 16.26
N PRO A 226 -17.70 11.27 15.71
CA PRO A 226 -18.69 10.56 16.50
C PRO A 226 -18.03 9.45 17.34
N SER A 227 -18.69 9.04 18.43
CA SER A 227 -18.24 7.87 19.18
C SER A 227 -18.55 6.58 18.41
N PRO A 228 -17.78 5.49 18.61
CA PRO A 228 -18.08 4.19 18.00
C PRO A 228 -19.51 3.72 18.28
N GLU A 229 -20.00 3.91 19.51
CA GLU A 229 -21.35 3.53 19.93
C GLU A 229 -22.42 4.33 19.20
N SER A 230 -22.16 5.63 18.99
CA SER A 230 -23.07 6.51 18.24
C SER A 230 -23.20 6.09 16.78
N LEU A 231 -22.08 5.74 16.12
CA LEU A 231 -22.08 5.30 14.73
C LEU A 231 -22.85 3.99 14.53
N MET A 232 -22.66 3.03 15.44
CA MET A 232 -23.38 1.75 15.38
C MET A 232 -24.91 1.93 15.52
N GLY A 233 -25.37 3.01 16.16
CA GLY A 233 -26.78 3.31 16.36
C GLY A 233 -27.42 4.19 15.29
N SER A 234 -26.65 4.98 14.54
CA SER A 234 -27.19 6.04 13.64
C SER A 234 -27.39 5.61 12.18
N LEU A 235 -26.86 4.44 11.75
CA LEU A 235 -26.76 4.05 10.34
C LEU A 235 -26.09 5.12 9.46
N ASP A 236 -25.25 5.96 10.07
CA ASP A 236 -24.44 6.97 9.38
C ASP A 236 -23.11 6.33 8.94
N PHE A 237 -22.86 6.31 7.63
CA PHE A 237 -21.67 5.70 7.03
C PHE A 237 -20.65 6.74 6.54
N THR A 238 -20.84 8.03 6.86
CA THR A 238 -19.92 9.11 6.46
C THR A 238 -18.53 8.96 7.08
N VAL A 239 -18.45 8.36 8.27
CA VAL A 239 -17.22 8.09 9.01
C VAL A 239 -17.09 6.59 9.23
N HIS A 240 -15.93 6.02 8.86
CA HIS A 240 -15.67 4.60 9.11
C HIS A 240 -15.56 4.32 10.61
N LEU A 241 -16.11 3.18 11.07
CA LEU A 241 -16.05 2.79 12.48
C LEU A 241 -14.60 2.76 13.02
N LYS A 242 -13.65 2.28 12.21
CA LYS A 242 -12.22 2.25 12.56
C LYS A 242 -11.66 3.65 12.80
N THR A 243 -12.12 4.67 12.05
CA THR A 243 -11.78 6.09 12.26
C THR A 243 -12.29 6.58 13.61
N ALA A 244 -13.55 6.32 13.94
CA ALA A 244 -14.13 6.74 15.21
C ALA A 244 -13.43 6.09 16.43
N VAL A 245 -13.02 4.82 16.31
CA VAL A 245 -12.21 4.13 17.32
C VAL A 245 -10.84 4.81 17.47
N ALA A 246 -10.16 5.12 16.36
CA ALA A 246 -8.86 5.81 16.41
C ALA A 246 -8.99 7.24 16.99
N ALA A 247 -10.04 7.97 16.65
CA ALA A 247 -10.34 9.28 17.22
C ALA A 247 -10.59 9.20 18.74
N ALA A 248 -11.32 8.19 19.20
CA ALA A 248 -11.52 7.93 20.63
C ALA A 248 -10.18 7.64 21.35
N ASP A 249 -9.31 6.83 20.74
CA ASP A 249 -7.97 6.55 21.27
C ASP A 249 -7.12 7.82 21.40
N ILE A 250 -7.15 8.70 20.39
CA ILE A 250 -6.45 10.00 20.44
C ILE A 250 -6.98 10.86 21.59
N ARG A 251 -8.30 11.00 21.72
CA ARG A 251 -8.91 11.79 22.81
C ARG A 251 -8.52 11.26 24.19
N GLN A 252 -8.50 9.94 24.37
CA GLN A 252 -8.04 9.30 25.61
C GLN A 252 -6.55 9.58 25.86
N MET A 253 -5.70 9.39 24.85
CA MET A 253 -4.26 9.65 24.93
C MET A 253 -3.96 11.09 25.34
N LEU A 254 -4.65 12.05 24.72
CA LEU A 254 -4.48 13.49 25.00
C LEU A 254 -5.03 13.92 26.37
N ALA A 255 -5.98 13.16 26.92
CA ALA A 255 -6.46 13.31 28.30
C ALA A 255 -5.56 12.61 29.35
N GLY A 256 -4.42 12.05 28.94
CA GLY A 256 -3.49 11.32 29.81
C GLY A 256 -3.97 9.91 30.18
N GLN A 257 -4.97 9.37 29.48
CA GLN A 257 -5.44 8.00 29.68
C GLN A 257 -4.67 7.00 28.80
N PRO A 258 -4.52 5.73 29.22
CA PRO A 258 -3.93 4.69 28.38
C PRO A 258 -4.81 4.41 27.16
N ALA A 259 -4.24 4.56 25.96
CA ALA A 259 -4.87 4.20 24.68
C ALA A 259 -3.81 3.71 23.68
N PRO A 260 -4.10 2.73 22.83
CA PRO A 260 -3.14 2.24 21.85
C PRO A 260 -2.92 3.26 20.73
N ALA A 261 -1.66 3.43 20.29
CA ALA A 261 -1.36 4.23 19.11
C ALA A 261 -1.71 3.49 17.82
N TRP A 262 -1.52 2.17 17.83
CA TRP A 262 -1.80 1.27 16.72
C TRP A 262 -2.62 0.06 17.18
N ARG A 263 -3.47 -0.45 16.28
CA ARG A 263 -4.19 -1.71 16.45
C ARG A 263 -4.16 -2.42 15.11
N GLU A 264 -3.72 -3.67 15.09
CA GLU A 264 -3.96 -4.54 13.95
C GLU A 264 -5.46 -4.82 13.82
N GLU A 265 -5.91 -5.26 12.64
CA GLU A 265 -7.32 -5.62 12.44
C GLU A 265 -7.74 -6.77 13.36
N TYR A 266 -6.81 -7.68 13.64
CA TYR A 266 -6.97 -8.81 14.55
C TYR A 266 -5.75 -8.89 15.48
N GLU A 267 -6.00 -9.04 16.78
CA GLU A 267 -4.93 -9.03 17.81
C GLU A 267 -3.92 -10.17 17.66
N GLN A 268 -4.31 -11.25 16.99
CA GLN A 268 -3.47 -12.44 16.75
C GLN A 268 -2.43 -12.22 15.64
N ILE A 269 -2.58 -11.20 14.80
CA ILE A 269 -1.67 -10.94 13.68
C ILE A 269 -0.32 -10.49 14.24
N ASP A 270 0.74 -11.25 13.90
CA ASP A 270 2.12 -10.84 14.02
C ASP A 270 2.62 -10.44 12.62
N PRO A 271 2.78 -9.14 12.32
CA PRO A 271 3.19 -8.68 11.00
C PRO A 271 4.59 -9.15 10.57
N ALA A 272 5.40 -9.64 11.51
CA ALA A 272 6.70 -10.22 11.25
C ALA A 272 6.62 -11.65 10.71
N ARG A 273 5.46 -12.33 10.82
CA ARG A 273 5.30 -13.76 10.52
C ARG A 273 4.08 -14.08 9.66
N HIS A 274 3.08 -13.21 9.66
CA HIS A 274 1.80 -13.45 9.01
C HIS A 274 1.51 -12.39 7.94
N GLY A 275 0.66 -12.74 6.98
CA GLY A 275 -0.09 -11.78 6.19
C GLY A 275 -0.93 -10.87 7.11
N VAL A 276 -1.08 -9.60 6.74
CA VAL A 276 -1.73 -8.59 7.61
C VAL A 276 -3.19 -8.32 7.25
N VAL A 277 -3.69 -8.95 6.20
CA VAL A 277 -5.12 -8.94 5.78
C VAL A 277 -5.79 -10.31 5.84
N GLY A 278 -5.03 -11.40 6.02
CA GLY A 278 -5.55 -12.75 5.96
C GLY A 278 -5.91 -13.32 7.33
N LEU A 279 -7.18 -13.68 7.50
CA LEU A 279 -7.57 -14.73 8.44
C LEU A 279 -8.18 -15.88 7.68
N VAL A 280 -7.83 -17.10 8.08
CA VAL A 280 -8.60 -18.30 7.72
C VAL A 280 -9.48 -18.70 8.90
N SER A 281 -10.62 -19.34 8.60
CA SER A 281 -11.45 -19.98 9.63
C SER A 281 -10.71 -21.19 10.18
N GLY A 282 -10.20 -21.07 11.39
CA GLY A 282 -9.62 -22.16 12.15
C GLY A 282 -10.67 -23.15 12.68
N PRO A 283 -10.23 -24.22 13.35
CA PRO A 283 -11.13 -25.14 14.03
C PRO A 283 -12.04 -24.40 15.02
N GLY A 284 -13.36 -24.41 14.77
CA GLY A 284 -14.34 -23.70 15.62
C GLY A 284 -14.63 -22.25 15.22
N ASP A 285 -14.40 -21.88 13.96
CA ASP A 285 -14.63 -20.53 13.40
C ASP A 285 -13.76 -19.43 14.03
N GLU A 286 -12.67 -19.81 14.69
CA GLU A 286 -11.69 -18.84 15.20
C GLU A 286 -10.92 -18.21 14.04
N ALA A 287 -10.75 -16.89 14.13
CA ALA A 287 -9.88 -16.10 13.29
C ALA A 287 -8.41 -16.51 13.45
N VAL A 288 -7.83 -17.24 12.49
CA VAL A 288 -6.42 -17.64 12.53
C VAL A 288 -5.61 -16.85 11.49
N PRO A 289 -4.58 -16.10 11.89
CA PRO A 289 -3.67 -15.43 10.95
C PRO A 289 -2.98 -16.42 10.02
N VAL A 290 -2.83 -16.05 8.75
CA VAL A 290 -2.17 -16.88 7.74
C VAL A 290 -0.65 -16.68 7.81
N PRO A 291 0.16 -17.72 8.10
CA PRO A 291 1.62 -17.64 8.03
C PRO A 291 2.12 -17.43 6.60
N PHE A 292 3.26 -16.76 6.44
CA PHE A 292 3.84 -16.52 5.12
C PHE A 292 4.11 -17.80 4.32
N GLU A 293 4.49 -18.88 4.99
CA GLU A 293 4.77 -20.16 4.37
C GLU A 293 3.52 -20.79 3.74
N GLU A 294 2.36 -20.61 4.39
CA GLU A 294 1.07 -21.07 3.89
C GLU A 294 0.64 -20.25 2.68
N GLU A 295 0.74 -18.92 2.77
CA GLU A 295 0.44 -18.02 1.63
C GLU A 295 1.37 -18.28 0.43
N ALA A 296 2.65 -18.56 0.67
CA ALA A 296 3.58 -18.95 -0.38
C ALA A 296 3.20 -20.28 -1.04
N ALA A 297 2.74 -21.26 -0.25
CA ALA A 297 2.30 -22.55 -0.77
C ALA A 297 1.04 -22.39 -1.65
N ASP A 298 0.08 -21.58 -1.22
CA ASP A 298 -1.14 -21.26 -1.97
C ASP A 298 -0.80 -20.60 -3.31
N TRP A 299 0.09 -19.61 -3.31
CA TRP A 299 0.55 -18.96 -4.55
C TRP A 299 1.22 -19.95 -5.50
N ARG A 300 2.07 -20.87 -5.00
CA ARG A 300 2.69 -21.90 -5.83
C ARG A 300 1.66 -22.86 -6.42
N GLU A 301 0.66 -23.24 -5.64
CA GLU A 301 -0.43 -24.09 -6.12
C GLU A 301 -1.24 -23.39 -7.23
N LEU A 302 -1.55 -22.10 -7.06
CA LEU A 302 -2.23 -21.29 -8.08
C LEU A 302 -1.38 -21.16 -9.36
N ASN A 303 -0.08 -20.92 -9.21
CA ASN A 303 0.86 -20.82 -10.32
C ASN A 303 1.04 -22.15 -11.06
N ALA A 304 1.04 -23.28 -10.35
CA ALA A 304 1.18 -24.62 -10.94
C ALA A 304 -0.05 -25.06 -11.75
N LYS A 305 -1.24 -24.53 -11.43
CA LYS A 305 -2.50 -24.82 -12.13
C LYS A 305 -2.67 -24.04 -13.43
N GLY A 306 -1.95 -22.93 -13.59
CA GLY A 306 -2.09 -22.01 -14.73
C GLY A 306 -0.98 -22.16 -15.77
N ALA A 307 -1.26 -21.71 -17.00
CA ALA A 307 -0.19 -21.38 -17.93
C ALA A 307 0.59 -20.14 -17.42
N THR A 308 1.83 -19.96 -17.84
CA THR A 308 2.57 -18.72 -17.57
C THR A 308 1.93 -17.54 -18.32
N PRO A 309 2.00 -16.31 -17.80
CA PRO A 309 1.61 -15.12 -18.55
C PRO A 309 2.29 -15.08 -19.93
N TRP A 310 1.60 -14.56 -20.93
CA TRP A 310 2.07 -14.52 -22.32
C TRP A 310 1.54 -13.30 -23.05
N THR A 311 2.08 -13.02 -24.24
CA THR A 311 1.60 -11.95 -25.13
C THR A 311 1.29 -12.55 -26.49
N PRO A 312 0.20 -12.13 -27.17
CA PRO A 312 -0.13 -12.64 -28.50
C PRO A 312 0.99 -12.34 -29.49
N LYS A 313 1.33 -13.32 -30.34
CA LYS A 313 2.33 -13.16 -31.42
C LYS A 313 1.72 -12.56 -32.70
N GLU A 314 0.42 -12.70 -32.85
CA GLU A 314 -0.38 -12.16 -33.95
C GLU A 314 -1.62 -11.48 -33.38
N TYR A 315 -2.26 -10.62 -34.17
CA TYR A 315 -3.50 -9.97 -33.73
C TYR A 315 -4.54 -11.01 -33.35
N GLN A 316 -4.97 -10.96 -32.10
CA GLN A 316 -5.93 -11.90 -31.54
C GLN A 316 -7.15 -11.13 -31.07
N ARG A 317 -8.35 -11.65 -31.33
CA ARG A 317 -9.58 -11.02 -30.84
C ARG A 317 -9.53 -10.91 -29.31
N GLN A 318 -10.02 -9.80 -28.75
CA GLN A 318 -10.16 -9.69 -27.30
C GLN A 318 -11.02 -10.82 -26.72
N TYR A 319 -10.80 -11.12 -25.44
CA TYR A 319 -11.65 -12.01 -24.68
C TYR A 319 -12.91 -11.27 -24.21
N TYR A 320 -14.03 -12.00 -24.15
CA TYR A 320 -15.32 -11.49 -23.69
C TYR A 320 -15.76 -12.23 -22.41
N PRO A 321 -15.45 -11.70 -21.22
CA PRO A 321 -15.84 -12.32 -19.95
C PRO A 321 -17.36 -12.53 -19.84
N ASP A 322 -18.16 -11.60 -20.36
CA ASP A 322 -19.62 -11.66 -20.43
C ASP A 322 -20.15 -12.83 -21.28
N ARG A 323 -19.28 -13.44 -22.09
CA ARG A 323 -19.57 -14.62 -22.92
C ARG A 323 -18.96 -15.91 -22.37
N GLY A 324 -18.46 -15.89 -21.13
CA GLY A 324 -17.84 -17.04 -20.47
C GLY A 324 -16.35 -17.20 -20.75
N GLU A 325 -15.68 -16.24 -21.38
CA GLU A 325 -14.24 -16.28 -21.66
C GLU A 325 -13.41 -15.70 -20.49
N ALA A 326 -13.76 -16.08 -19.25
CA ALA A 326 -13.18 -15.53 -18.01
C ALA A 326 -11.89 -16.24 -17.53
N GLU A 327 -11.39 -17.21 -18.31
CA GLU A 327 -10.19 -17.98 -17.96
C GLU A 327 -8.90 -17.16 -18.01
N ASN A 328 -8.93 -16.02 -18.71
CA ASN A 328 -7.79 -15.13 -18.89
C ASN A 328 -8.16 -13.69 -18.58
N VAL A 329 -7.26 -13.01 -17.88
CA VAL A 329 -7.26 -11.57 -17.69
C VAL A 329 -6.27 -10.94 -18.67
N VAL A 330 -6.67 -9.86 -19.33
CA VAL A 330 -5.80 -9.12 -20.24
C VAL A 330 -5.57 -7.73 -19.68
N ILE A 331 -4.30 -7.36 -19.55
CA ILE A 331 -3.89 -6.02 -19.15
C ILE A 331 -2.90 -5.48 -20.18
N SER A 332 -2.84 -4.15 -20.35
CA SER A 332 -1.85 -3.54 -21.23
C SER A 332 -0.42 -3.82 -20.77
N ALA A 333 0.55 -3.69 -21.68
CA ALA A 333 1.96 -3.81 -21.35
C ALA A 333 2.38 -2.84 -20.24
N THR A 334 1.91 -1.58 -20.29
CA THR A 334 2.20 -0.57 -19.27
C THR A 334 1.69 -0.98 -17.90
N ARG A 335 0.45 -1.47 -17.81
CA ARG A 335 -0.15 -1.95 -16.55
C ARG A 335 0.60 -3.18 -16.01
N ALA A 336 0.98 -4.11 -16.87
CA ALA A 336 1.77 -5.28 -16.47
C ALA A 336 3.13 -4.87 -15.86
N LEU A 337 3.80 -3.87 -16.44
CA LEU A 337 5.07 -3.37 -15.91
C LEU A 337 4.93 -2.66 -14.57
N VAL A 338 3.89 -1.81 -14.40
CA VAL A 338 3.61 -1.18 -13.11
C VAL A 338 3.24 -2.23 -12.06
N PHE A 339 2.44 -3.22 -12.43
CA PHE A 339 2.07 -4.30 -11.51
C PHE A 339 3.28 -5.13 -11.08
N ALA A 340 4.18 -5.45 -12.02
CA ALA A 340 5.43 -6.10 -11.72
C ALA A 340 6.28 -5.27 -10.73
N GLU A 341 6.40 -3.96 -10.90
CA GLU A 341 7.14 -3.09 -9.95
C GLU A 341 6.53 -3.10 -8.53
N ILE A 342 5.21 -3.25 -8.42
CA ILE A 342 4.52 -3.35 -7.12
C ILE A 342 4.76 -4.72 -6.48
N LEU A 343 4.74 -5.80 -7.28
CA LEU A 343 5.13 -7.15 -6.83
C LEU A 343 6.57 -7.17 -6.30
N ASP A 344 7.50 -6.47 -6.95
CA ASP A 344 8.88 -6.35 -6.46
C ASP A 344 8.98 -5.54 -5.18
N GLU A 345 8.15 -4.51 -5.00
CA GLU A 345 8.09 -3.80 -3.72
C GLU A 345 7.60 -4.71 -2.60
N PHE A 346 6.59 -5.54 -2.87
CA PHE A 346 6.13 -6.55 -1.93
C PHE A 346 7.23 -7.56 -1.58
N ALA A 347 7.90 -8.13 -2.59
CA ALA A 347 9.01 -9.05 -2.42
C ALA A 347 10.18 -8.44 -1.63
N ALA A 348 10.57 -7.20 -1.95
CA ALA A 348 11.65 -6.49 -1.28
C ALA A 348 11.34 -6.22 0.20
N ARG A 349 10.07 -5.98 0.53
CA ARG A 349 9.62 -5.79 1.91
C ARG A 349 9.58 -7.08 2.70
N LEU A 350 9.22 -8.19 2.06
CA LEU A 350 9.17 -9.52 2.69
C LEU A 350 10.54 -10.22 2.80
N THR A 351 11.64 -9.54 2.47
CA THR A 351 12.98 -10.12 2.65
C THR A 351 13.24 -10.36 4.15
N PRO A 352 13.62 -11.58 4.57
CA PRO A 352 13.95 -11.87 5.96
C PRO A 352 14.99 -10.91 6.56
N GLY A 353 14.77 -10.50 7.79
CA GLY A 353 15.61 -9.53 8.50
C GLY A 353 15.44 -8.09 8.02
N ARG A 354 14.58 -7.82 7.03
CA ARG A 354 14.24 -6.45 6.66
C ARG A 354 13.49 -5.79 7.81
N HIS A 355 14.08 -4.71 8.31
CA HIS A 355 13.49 -3.85 9.31
C HIS A 355 12.80 -2.68 8.62
N SER A 356 11.56 -2.39 8.98
CA SER A 356 10.91 -1.11 8.70
C SER A 356 10.65 -0.40 10.02
N GLY A 357 11.00 0.88 10.10
CA GLY A 357 10.58 1.74 11.20
C GLY A 357 9.09 2.08 11.15
N LEU A 358 8.68 3.03 11.98
CA LEU A 358 7.32 3.58 11.94
C LEU A 358 7.03 4.16 10.56
N ILE A 359 5.98 3.69 9.88
CA ILE A 359 5.67 4.12 8.50
C ILE A 359 5.22 5.58 8.48
N HIS A 360 5.83 6.37 7.62
CA HIS A 360 5.57 7.80 7.49
C HIS A 360 4.25 8.08 6.75
N TYR A 361 3.70 9.26 6.97
CA TYR A 361 2.40 9.66 6.40
C TYR A 361 2.42 9.79 4.87
N SER A 362 3.56 10.05 4.22
CA SER A 362 3.66 10.00 2.75
C SER A 362 3.26 8.66 2.14
N ALA A 363 3.24 7.57 2.90
CA ALA A 363 2.71 6.29 2.43
C ALA A 363 1.19 6.32 2.14
N TYR A 364 0.47 7.34 2.62
CA TYR A 364 -0.97 7.48 2.39
C TYR A 364 -1.33 7.49 0.89
N GLU A 365 -0.61 8.27 0.07
CA GLU A 365 -0.86 8.34 -1.37
C GLU A 365 -0.58 7.02 -2.09
N LEU A 366 0.47 6.31 -1.65
CA LEU A 366 0.74 4.97 -2.13
C LEU A 366 -0.42 4.04 -1.80
N GLY A 367 -0.91 4.07 -0.56
CA GLY A 367 -2.06 3.28 -0.15
C GLY A 367 -3.32 3.56 -0.97
N GLN A 368 -3.64 4.84 -1.19
CA GLN A 368 -4.76 5.26 -2.04
C GLN A 368 -4.60 4.76 -3.48
N PHE A 369 -3.39 4.86 -4.05
CA PHE A 369 -3.10 4.35 -5.38
C PHE A 369 -3.26 2.82 -5.48
N LEU A 370 -2.79 2.07 -4.47
CA LEU A 370 -2.90 0.61 -4.42
C LEU A 370 -4.35 0.12 -4.25
N ILE A 371 -5.18 0.81 -3.46
CA ILE A 371 -6.56 0.35 -3.22
C ILE A 371 -7.54 0.92 -4.22
N TRP A 372 -7.50 2.22 -4.48
CA TRP A 372 -8.53 2.93 -5.26
C TRP A 372 -8.08 3.32 -6.66
N GLY A 373 -6.77 3.31 -6.93
CA GLY A 373 -6.18 3.48 -8.25
C GLY A 373 -6.02 2.13 -8.97
N ILE A 374 -4.77 1.77 -9.28
CA ILE A 374 -4.44 0.60 -10.10
C ILE A 374 -5.00 -0.70 -9.51
N GLY A 375 -5.01 -0.88 -8.19
CA GLY A 375 -5.52 -2.13 -7.61
C GLY A 375 -7.04 -2.27 -7.74
N ARG A 376 -7.82 -1.19 -7.73
CA ARG A 376 -9.27 -1.26 -8.03
C ARG A 376 -9.48 -1.69 -9.48
N GLU A 377 -8.75 -1.07 -10.39
CA GLU A 377 -8.80 -1.38 -11.81
C GLU A 377 -8.44 -2.85 -12.07
N LEU A 378 -7.30 -3.30 -11.54
CA LEU A 378 -6.86 -4.69 -11.70
C LEU A 378 -7.85 -5.67 -11.05
N ARG A 379 -8.39 -5.37 -9.87
CA ARG A 379 -9.41 -6.24 -9.24
C ARG A 379 -10.74 -6.27 -9.99
N ALA A 380 -11.09 -5.24 -10.75
CA ALA A 380 -12.31 -5.23 -11.56
C ALA A 380 -12.30 -6.30 -12.68
N HIS A 381 -11.12 -6.71 -13.15
CA HIS A 381 -10.97 -7.79 -14.13
C HIS A 381 -11.21 -9.20 -13.57
N SER A 382 -11.25 -9.34 -12.24
CA SER A 382 -11.50 -10.60 -11.52
C SER A 382 -12.99 -10.81 -11.17
N GLY A 383 -13.88 -10.01 -11.76
CA GLY A 383 -15.32 -10.02 -11.46
C GLY A 383 -16.00 -11.36 -11.74
N PHE A 384 -16.31 -12.06 -10.65
CA PHE A 384 -17.62 -12.68 -10.45
C PHE A 384 -18.63 -11.62 -10.00
#